data_AF-A0A523WT84-F1
#
_entry.id   AF-A0A523WT84-F1
#
_cell.length_a   1.000
_cell.length_b   1.000
_cell.length_c   1.000
_cell.angle_alpha   90.00
_cell.angle_beta   90.00
_cell.angle_gamma   90.00
#
_symmetry.space_group_name_H-M   'P 1'
#
loop_
_entity.id
_entity.type
_entity.pdbx_description
1 polymer ?
#
loop_
_entity_poly.entity_id
_entity_poly.type
_entity_poly.pdbx_seq_one_letter_code
_entity_poly.pdbx_strand_id
1 'polypeptide(L)'
;MRYLIVILAAAVVLFPLTANATEIGPGPVYGDWYSSGNPYNVNGEINVPVDSTLNIHEGVEVIFQGHYKFLVYGFLEAVGTESDSVLFTAADTSVGWHA
;
A
#
# COMPACT_ATOMS: atom_id res chain seq x y z
N MET A 1 -20.91 -32.58 47.59
CA MET A 1 -20.77 -31.32 46.83
C MET A 1 -19.30 -31.23 46.42
N ARG A 2 -18.89 -31.82 45.29
CA ARG A 2 -18.97 -31.31 43.91
C ARG A 2 -17.92 -30.20 43.67
N TYR A 3 -16.91 -30.59 42.89
CA TYR A 3 -15.66 -29.94 42.49
C TYR A 3 -15.80 -28.49 42.00
N LEU A 4 -14.79 -27.65 42.26
CA LEU A 4 -14.56 -26.40 41.54
C LEU A 4 -13.06 -26.28 41.21
N ILE A 5 -12.71 -26.79 40.03
CA ILE A 5 -11.45 -26.53 39.34
C ILE A 5 -11.56 -25.10 38.78
N VAL A 6 -10.68 -24.20 39.20
CA VAL A 6 -10.57 -22.86 38.63
C VAL A 6 -9.84 -22.99 37.30
N ILE A 7 -10.60 -23.09 36.20
CA ILE A 7 -10.03 -22.99 34.86
C ILE A 7 -9.72 -21.52 34.61
N LEU A 8 -8.44 -21.16 34.66
CA LEU A 8 -7.94 -19.89 34.18
C LEU A 8 -8.02 -19.92 32.64
N ALA A 9 -9.17 -19.56 32.09
CA ALA A 9 -9.32 -19.40 30.66
C ALA A 9 -8.54 -18.14 30.24
N ALA A 10 -7.30 -18.34 29.78
CA ALA A 10 -6.59 -17.31 29.04
C ALA A 10 -7.40 -17.06 27.76
N ALA A 11 -8.13 -15.95 27.73
CA ALA A 11 -8.74 -15.45 26.51
C ALA A 11 -7.59 -15.06 25.58
N VAL A 12 -7.27 -15.92 24.61
CA VAL A 12 -6.46 -15.55 23.46
C VAL A 12 -7.31 -14.56 22.66
N VAL A 13 -7.09 -13.28 22.89
CA VAL A 13 -7.67 -12.22 22.05
C VAL A 13 -6.91 -12.27 20.73
N LEU A 14 -7.47 -12.98 19.75
CA LEU A 14 -7.08 -12.88 18.35
C LEU A 14 -7.48 -11.48 17.87
N PHE A 15 -6.54 -10.53 17.93
CA PHE A 15 -6.68 -9.29 17.17
C PHE A 15 -6.56 -9.67 15.69
N PRO A 16 -7.58 -9.42 14.85
CA PRO A 16 -7.40 -9.59 13.42
C PRO A 16 -6.28 -8.63 12.97
N LEU A 17 -5.27 -9.16 12.29
CA LEU A 17 -4.32 -8.33 11.53
C LEU A 17 -5.12 -7.69 10.40
N THR A 18 -5.67 -6.50 10.65
CA THR A 18 -6.09 -5.64 9.57
C THR A 18 -4.83 -4.94 9.08
N ALA A 19 -4.25 -5.44 7.99
CA ALA A 19 -3.36 -4.62 7.19
C ALA A 19 -4.21 -3.47 6.67
N ASN A 20 -4.03 -2.29 7.26
CA ASN A 20 -4.69 -1.08 6.78
C ASN A 20 -3.90 -0.60 5.57
N ALA A 21 -4.61 -0.12 4.56
CA ALA A 21 -3.99 0.50 3.39
C ALA A 21 -3.05 1.63 3.82
N THR A 22 -1.96 1.80 3.07
CA THR A 22 -1.10 2.97 3.22
C THR A 22 -1.73 4.14 2.46
N GLU A 23 -2.22 5.14 3.19
CA GLU A 23 -2.82 6.33 2.59
C GLU A 23 -1.75 7.35 2.20
N ILE A 24 -1.65 7.67 0.91
CA ILE A 24 -0.71 8.63 0.35
C ILE A 24 -1.46 9.91 -0.02
N GLY A 25 -1.10 11.02 0.63
CA GLY A 25 -1.61 12.35 0.29
C GLY A 25 -0.92 12.95 -0.94
N PRO A 26 -1.43 14.09 -1.46
CA PRO A 26 -0.78 14.80 -2.55
C PRO A 26 0.62 15.30 -2.18
N GLY A 27 1.53 15.34 -3.16
CA GLY A 27 2.87 15.90 -3.02
C GLY A 27 4.01 14.91 -3.24
N PRO A 28 5.21 15.19 -2.68
CA PRO A 28 6.41 14.45 -3.00
C PRO A 28 6.41 13.05 -2.36
N VAL A 29 6.83 12.04 -3.13
CA VAL A 29 7.04 10.65 -2.69
C VAL A 29 8.45 10.18 -3.07
N TYR A 30 9.05 9.35 -2.21
CA TYR A 30 10.38 8.76 -2.37
C TYR A 30 10.58 7.65 -1.34
N GLY A 31 11.66 6.88 -1.46
CA GLY A 31 11.99 5.76 -0.57
C GLY A 31 11.57 4.41 -1.15
N ASP A 32 11.27 3.46 -0.29
CA ASP A 32 10.95 2.08 -0.67
C ASP A 32 9.51 1.74 -0.30
N TRP A 33 8.75 1.25 -1.28
CA TRP A 33 7.40 0.71 -1.09
C TRP A 33 7.44 -0.81 -1.20
N TYR A 34 7.01 -1.48 -0.14
CA TYR A 34 6.91 -2.94 -0.04
C TYR A 34 5.46 -3.39 0.03
N SER A 35 5.20 -4.64 -0.38
CA SER A 35 3.87 -5.27 -0.32
C SER A 35 3.26 -5.35 1.08
N SER A 36 4.07 -5.25 2.14
CA SER A 36 3.59 -5.11 3.53
C SER A 36 2.78 -3.83 3.78
N GLY A 37 2.94 -2.82 2.91
CA GLY A 37 2.18 -1.57 2.94
C GLY A 37 0.93 -1.57 2.06
N ASN A 38 0.63 -2.68 1.40
CA ASN A 38 -0.47 -2.72 0.44
C ASN A 38 -1.87 -2.57 1.09
N PRO A 39 -2.82 -2.01 0.32
CA PRO A 39 -2.58 -1.22 -0.90
C PRO A 39 -2.05 0.19 -0.57
N TYR A 40 -1.32 0.81 -1.48
CA TYR A 40 -0.97 2.23 -1.43
C TYR A 40 -2.08 3.05 -2.10
N ASN A 41 -2.94 3.67 -1.30
CA ASN A 41 -4.06 4.47 -1.78
C ASN A 41 -3.60 5.91 -2.03
N VAL A 42 -3.54 6.31 -3.30
CA VAL A 42 -3.08 7.65 -3.71
C VAL A 42 -4.28 8.59 -3.79
N ASN A 43 -4.35 9.55 -2.86
CA ASN A 43 -5.46 10.48 -2.66
C ASN A 43 -5.24 11.88 -3.26
N GLY A 44 -4.28 12.01 -4.18
CA GLY A 44 -4.00 13.27 -4.87
C GLY A 44 -2.88 13.14 -5.89
N GLU A 45 -2.52 14.24 -6.54
CA GLU A 45 -1.36 14.27 -7.43
C GLU A 45 -0.08 14.06 -6.62
N ILE A 46 0.76 13.14 -7.07
CA ILE A 46 2.05 12.83 -6.43
C ILE A 46 3.19 13.03 -7.40
N ASN A 47 4.39 13.30 -6.86
CA ASN A 47 5.58 13.42 -7.67
C ASN A 47 6.81 12.76 -7.03
N VAL A 48 7.69 12.17 -7.84
CA VAL A 48 9.06 11.88 -7.41
C VAL A 48 9.91 13.12 -7.68
N PRO A 49 10.41 13.84 -6.66
CA PRO A 49 11.21 15.05 -6.86
C PRO A 49 12.52 14.78 -7.61
N VAL A 50 13.12 15.83 -8.18
CA VAL A 50 14.50 15.79 -8.69
C VAL A 50 15.44 15.29 -7.58
N ASP A 51 16.47 14.54 -7.97
CA ASP A 51 17.47 13.94 -7.06
C ASP A 51 16.89 12.96 -6.01
N SER A 52 15.65 12.53 -6.19
CA SER A 52 14.99 11.53 -5.34
C SER A 52 14.70 10.25 -6.12
N THR A 53 14.65 9.13 -5.39
CA THR A 53 14.28 7.83 -5.93
C THR A 53 13.08 7.27 -5.19
N LEU A 54 12.12 6.73 -5.92
CA LEU A 54 11.09 5.84 -5.39
C LEU A 54 11.32 4.43 -5.96
N ASN A 55 11.56 3.46 -5.07
CA ASN A 55 11.65 2.04 -5.41
C ASN A 55 10.35 1.36 -5.01
N ILE A 56 9.70 0.69 -5.96
CA ILE A 56 8.48 -0.06 -5.76
C ILE A 56 8.79 -1.53 -6.01
N HIS A 57 8.76 -2.31 -4.93
CA HIS A 57 9.16 -3.71 -4.91
C HIS A 57 8.02 -4.62 -5.40
N GLU A 58 8.34 -5.90 -5.61
CA GLU A 58 7.40 -6.89 -6.12
C GLU A 58 6.11 -6.97 -5.29
N GLY A 59 4.99 -7.17 -5.99
CA GLY A 59 3.67 -7.30 -5.40
C GLY A 59 3.06 -6.04 -4.83
N VAL A 60 3.67 -4.86 -5.00
CA VAL A 60 3.05 -3.61 -4.58
C VAL A 60 1.84 -3.24 -5.44
N GLU A 61 0.76 -2.86 -4.78
CA GLU A 61 -0.45 -2.31 -5.40
C GLU A 61 -0.54 -0.80 -5.14
N VAL A 62 -0.50 0.00 -6.19
CA VAL A 62 -0.69 1.46 -6.16
C VAL A 62 -2.05 1.77 -6.77
N ILE A 63 -2.98 2.23 -5.93
CA ILE A 63 -4.37 2.47 -6.31
C ILE A 63 -4.68 3.97 -6.22
N PHE A 64 -4.80 4.62 -7.38
CA PHE A 64 -5.21 6.02 -7.46
C PHE A 64 -6.71 6.14 -7.16
N GLN A 65 -7.04 6.90 -6.12
CA GLN A 65 -8.41 7.12 -5.64
C GLN A 65 -9.16 8.19 -6.46
N GLY A 66 -8.52 8.74 -7.48
CA GLY A 66 -9.10 9.73 -8.39
C GLY A 66 -8.25 9.87 -9.65
N HIS A 67 -8.66 10.76 -10.55
CA HIS A 67 -7.98 11.02 -11.81
C HIS A 67 -6.75 11.92 -11.62
N TYR A 68 -5.81 11.45 -10.80
CA TYR A 68 -4.60 12.15 -10.37
C TYR A 68 -3.39 11.76 -11.21
N LYS A 69 -2.43 12.68 -11.30
CA LYS A 69 -1.16 12.47 -11.99
C LYS A 69 -0.11 11.87 -11.06
N PHE A 70 0.76 11.07 -11.66
CA PHE A 70 2.02 10.65 -11.06
C PHE A 70 3.19 11.19 -11.86
N LEU A 71 3.83 12.24 -11.33
CA LEU A 71 4.88 12.98 -12.03
C LEU A 71 6.27 12.52 -11.57
N VAL A 72 7.07 11.94 -12.46
CA VAL A 72 8.43 11.50 -12.11
C VAL A 72 9.45 12.50 -12.63
N TYR A 73 9.99 13.35 -11.74
CA TYR A 73 11.09 14.28 -12.04
C TYR A 73 12.47 13.72 -11.65
N GLY A 74 12.49 12.80 -10.69
CA GLY A 74 13.67 12.02 -10.29
C GLY A 74 13.69 10.64 -10.94
N PHE A 75 13.91 9.61 -10.13
CA PHE A 75 13.96 8.22 -10.58
C PHE A 75 12.84 7.38 -9.95
N LEU A 76 12.13 6.61 -10.78
CA LEU A 76 11.15 5.62 -10.34
C LEU A 76 11.64 4.25 -10.81
N GLU A 77 11.91 3.36 -9.86
CA GLU A 77 12.22 1.97 -10.12
C GLU A 77 11.04 1.10 -9.67
N ALA A 78 10.37 0.42 -10.60
CA ALA A 78 9.30 -0.52 -10.27
C ALA A 78 9.73 -1.92 -10.69
N VAL A 79 10.14 -2.74 -9.71
CA VAL A 79 10.77 -4.05 -9.96
C VAL A 79 9.82 -5.16 -9.53
N GLY A 80 9.00 -5.62 -10.47
CA GLY A 80 8.19 -6.83 -10.30
C GLY A 80 8.94 -8.10 -10.72
N THR A 81 8.41 -9.25 -10.32
CA THR A 81 8.78 -10.58 -10.83
C THR A 81 7.69 -11.13 -11.76
N GLU A 82 7.99 -12.18 -12.54
CA GLU A 82 6.97 -12.86 -13.37
C GLU A 82 5.80 -13.39 -12.53
N SER A 83 6.07 -13.83 -11.31
CA SER A 83 5.07 -14.32 -10.37
C SER A 83 4.36 -13.21 -9.57
N ASP A 84 4.96 -12.03 -9.48
CA ASP A 84 4.47 -10.96 -8.61
C ASP A 84 4.84 -9.56 -9.15
N SER A 85 3.91 -8.95 -9.88
CA SER A 85 4.12 -7.69 -10.58
C SER A 85 3.83 -6.47 -9.68
N VAL A 86 4.39 -5.32 -10.04
CA VAL A 86 3.92 -4.02 -9.50
C VAL A 86 2.66 -3.60 -10.27
N LEU A 87 1.57 -3.34 -9.56
CA LEU A 87 0.29 -2.94 -10.15
C LEU A 87 0.03 -1.45 -9.90
N PHE A 88 -0.04 -0.67 -10.97
CA PHE A 88 -0.62 0.68 -10.96
C PHE A 88 -2.04 0.63 -11.51
N THR A 89 -3.03 1.03 -10.72
CA THR A 89 -4.44 1.00 -11.12
C THR A 89 -5.22 2.15 -10.50
N ALA A 90 -6.48 2.28 -10.87
CA ALA A 90 -7.41 3.25 -10.30
C ALA A 90 -8.51 2.54 -9.50
N ALA A 91 -9.01 3.19 -8.45
CA ALA A 91 -10.18 2.71 -7.72
C ALA A 91 -11.43 2.64 -8.61
N ASP A 92 -11.59 3.62 -9.51
CA ASP A 92 -12.56 3.58 -10.61
C ASP A 92 -11.84 3.28 -11.93
N THR A 93 -11.88 2.02 -12.36
CA THR A 93 -11.22 1.57 -13.60
C THR A 93 -11.96 1.97 -14.87
N SER A 94 -13.20 2.48 -14.77
CA SER A 94 -13.95 2.98 -15.93
C SER A 94 -13.46 4.36 -16.37
N VAL A 95 -13.02 5.17 -15.40
CA VAL A 95 -12.40 6.48 -15.63
C VAL A 95 -10.89 6.35 -15.74
N GLY A 96 -10.27 5.46 -14.95
CA GLY A 96 -8.83 5.31 -14.86
C GLY A 96 -8.17 6.42 -14.03
N TRP A 97 -6.85 6.39 -13.99
CA TRP A 97 -6.03 7.45 -13.38
C TRP A 97 -5.35 8.27 -14.48
N HIS A 98 -4.88 9.47 -14.15
CA HIS A 98 -4.27 10.34 -15.16
C HIS A 98 -2.81 9.93 -15.39
N ALA A 99 -2.60 9.04 -16.36
CA ALA A 99 -1.28 8.69 -16.89
C ALA A 99 -0.63 9.85 -17.67
#